data_AF-A0A7J8M8V9-F1
#
_entry.id   AF-A0A7J8M8V9-F1
#
_cell.length_a   1.000
_cell.length_b   1.000
_cell.length_c   1.000
_cell.angle_alpha   90.00
_cell.angle_beta   90.00
_cell.angle_gamma   90.00
#
_symmetry.space_group_name_H-M   'P 1'
#
loop_
_entity.id
_entity.type
_entity.pdbx_description
1 polymer ?
#
loop_
_entity_poly.entity_id
_entity_poly.type
_entity_poly.pdbx_seq_one_letter_code
_entity_poly.pdbx_strand_id
1 'polypeptide(L)' 'MIVRNSQGEILASKQTLHREIASLFAAEGYACLQALLLGTHLGLLLITIEGDARTIIKKVSQTF' A
#
# COMPACT_ATOMS: atom_id res chain seq x y z
N MET A 1 -4.45 -2.11 6.06
CA MET A 1 -4.30 -0.97 5.15
C MET A 1 -5.58 -0.17 5.17
N ILE A 2 -5.49 1.16 5.21
CA ILE A 2 -6.64 2.06 5.21
C ILE A 2 -6.45 3.03 4.07
N VAL A 3 -7.49 3.24 3.26
CA VAL A 3 -7.53 4.26 2.21
C VAL A 3 -8.28 5.44 2.77
N ARG A 4 -7.68 6.63 2.68
CA ARG A 4 -8.29 7.89 3.12
C ARG A 4 -8.32 8.89 1.97
N ASN A 5 -9.33 9.74 1.96
CA ASN A 5 -9.31 10.93 1.09
C ASN A 5 -8.46 12.05 1.72
N SER A 6 -8.36 13.18 1.03
CA SER A 6 -7.58 14.34 1.48
C SER A 6 -8.15 15.01 2.74
N GLN A 7 -9.42 14.77 3.06
CA GLN A 7 -10.08 15.21 4.30
C GLN A 7 -9.81 14.26 5.47
N GLY A 8 -9.12 13.13 5.24
CA GLY A 8 -8.82 12.11 6.24
C GLY A 8 -9.94 11.09 6.46
N GLU A 9 -11.02 11.16 5.69
CA GLU A 9 -12.14 10.23 5.78
C GLU A 9 -11.75 8.86 5.21
N ILE A 10 -12.16 7.79 5.89
CA ILE A 10 -11.85 6.42 5.46
C ILE A 10 -12.78 6.03 4.31
N LEU A 11 -12.20 5.82 3.13
CA LEU A 11 -12.92 5.34 1.95
C LEU A 11 -12.99 3.81 1.90
N ALA A 12 -11.95 3.13 2.37
CA ALA A 12 -11.88 1.68 2.40
C ALA A 12 -10.88 1.20 3.46
N SER A 13 -11.09 -0.02 3.96
CA SER A 13 -10.12 -0.74 4.78
C SER A 13 -9.99 -2.16 4.27
N LYS A 14 -8.75 -2.64 4.15
CA LYS A 14 -8.45 -4.00 3.74
C LYS A 14 -7.34 -4.58 4.59
N GLN A 15 -7.54 -5.83 5.00
CA GLN A 15 -6.54 -6.66 5.64
C GLN A 15 -6.39 -7.93 4.81
N THR A 16 -5.15 -8.29 4.51
CA THR A 16 -4.84 -9.56 3.83
C THR A 16 -3.93 -10.35 4.73
N LEU A 17 -4.33 -11.58 5.04
CA LEU A 17 -3.50 -12.51 5.79
C LEU A 17 -2.56 -13.22 4.82
N HIS A 18 -1.26 -13.06 5.02
CA HIS A 18 -0.24 -13.82 4.31
C HIS A 18 0.38 -14.82 5.27
N ARG A 19 0.49 -16.08 4.83
CA ARG A 19 1.23 -17.13 5.55
C ARG A 19 2.61 -17.22 4.89
N GLU A 20 3.65 -17.41 5.69
CA GLU A 20 5.03 -17.64 5.23
C GLU A 20 5.68 -16.48 4.45
N ILE A 21 5.57 -15.24 4.97
CA ILE A 21 6.35 -14.14 4.40
C ILE A 21 7.82 -14.28 4.83
N ALA A 22 8.71 -14.39 3.84
CA ALA A 22 10.14 -14.61 4.03
C ALA A 22 10.88 -13.52 4.84
N SER A 23 10.34 -12.30 4.91
CA SER A 23 10.91 -11.21 5.71
C SER A 23 9.91 -10.06 5.92
N LEU A 24 10.17 -9.20 6.92
CA LEU A 24 9.43 -7.94 7.11
C LEU A 24 9.51 -7.03 5.87
N PHE A 25 10.64 -7.03 5.16
CA PHE A 25 10.80 -6.29 3.91
C PHE A 25 9.85 -6.81 2.82
N ALA A 26 9.74 -8.13 2.67
CA ALA A 26 8.78 -8.72 1.72
C ALA A 26 7.33 -8.44 2.13
N ALA A 27 7.02 -8.41 3.43
CA ALA A 27 5.67 -8.10 3.93
C ALA A 27 5.22 -6.70 3.49
N GLU A 28 6.12 -5.73 3.62
CA GLU A 28 5.88 -4.34 3.23
C GLU A 28 5.79 -4.18 1.71
N GLY A 29 6.64 -4.90 0.95
CA GLY A 29 6.52 -4.96 -0.52
C GLY A 29 5.14 -5.48 -0.97
N TYR A 30 4.63 -6.53 -0.32
CA TYR A 30 3.28 -7.03 -0.57
C TYR A 30 2.20 -6.03 -0.15
N ALA A 31 2.39 -5.32 0.97
CA ALA A 31 1.44 -4.29 1.41
C ALA A 31 1.36 -3.14 0.39
N CYS A 32 2.49 -2.65 -0.12
CA CYS A 32 2.52 -1.62 -1.18
C CYS A 32 1.84 -2.11 -2.47
N LEU A 33 2.12 -3.34 -2.91
CA LEU A 33 1.47 -3.92 -4.10
C LEU A 33 -0.05 -3.99 -3.91
N GLN A 34 -0.52 -4.41 -2.73
CA GLN A 34 -1.95 -4.45 -2.45
C GLN A 34 -2.58 -3.06 -2.41
N ALA A 35 -1.86 -2.05 -1.93
CA ALA A 35 -2.33 -0.67 -1.93
C ALA A 35 -2.50 -0.14 -3.35
N LEU A 36 -1.55 -0.43 -4.23
CA LEU A 36 -1.63 -0.09 -5.65
C LEU A 36 -2.84 -0.75 -6.32
N LEU A 37 -2.99 -2.07 -6.15
CA LEU A 37 -4.12 -2.83 -6.72
C LEU A 37 -5.47 -2.32 -6.20
N LEU A 38 -5.55 -1.98 -4.91
CA LEU A 38 -6.75 -1.40 -4.32
C LEU A 38 -7.04 -0.02 -4.91
N GLY A 39 -6.03 0.84 -5.08
CA GLY A 39 -6.18 2.14 -5.73
C GLY A 39 -6.69 2.03 -7.17
N THR A 40 -6.14 1.09 -7.96
CA THR A 40 -6.62 0.79 -9.32
C THR A 40 -8.08 0.30 -9.30
N HIS A 41 -8.43 -0.60 -8.38
CA HIS A 41 -9.80 -1.12 -8.27
C HIS A 41 -10.81 -0.03 -7.88
N LEU A 42 -10.38 0.95 -7.08
CA LEU A 42 -11.19 2.12 -6.70
C LEU A 42 -11.21 3.22 -7.77
N GLY A 43 -10.49 3.06 -8.89
CA GLY A 43 -10.42 4.07 -9.96
C GLY A 43 -9.66 5.34 -9.55
N LEU A 44 -8.76 5.27 -8.58
CA LEU A 44 -7.99 6.43 -8.11
C LEU A 44 -6.85 6.76 -9.08
N LEU A 45 -6.82 8.00 -9.55
CA LEU A 45 -5.81 8.49 -10.49
C LEU A 45 -4.47 8.82 -9.81
N LEU A 46 -4.51 9.23 -8.54
CA LEU A 46 -3.34 9.59 -7.75
C LEU A 46 -3.49 8.98 -6.37
N ILE A 47 -2.48 8.23 -5.94
CA ILE A 47 -2.42 7.63 -4.61
C ILE A 47 -1.09 7.95 -3.95
N THR A 48 -1.13 8.25 -2.65
CA THR A 48 0.05 8.32 -1.80
C THR A 48 0.03 7.10 -0.88
N ILE A 49 1.10 6.31 -0.90
CA ILE A 49 1.24 5.14 -0.03
C ILE A 49 2.15 5.52 1.13
N GLU A 50 1.61 5.47 2.34
CA GLU A 50 2.33 5.72 3.59
C GLU A 50 2.51 4.41 4.35
N GLY A 51 3.70 4.17 4.91
CA GLY A 51 4.04 2.97 5.67
C GLY A 51 5.36 3.13 6.43
N ASP A 52 5.60 2.25 7.41
CA ASP A 52 6.75 2.36 8.32
C ASP A 52 8.09 1.97 7.67
N ALA A 53 8.07 1.21 6.58
CA ALA A 53 9.29 0.79 5.87
C ALA A 53 9.73 1.80 4.80
N ARG A 54 10.41 2.87 5.26
CA ARG A 54 10.98 3.94 4.42
C ARG A 54 11.80 3.45 3.21
N THR A 55 12.44 2.29 3.32
CA THR A 55 13.27 1.67 2.28
C THR A 55 12.45 1.09 1.11
N ILE A 56 11.23 0.59 1.38
CA ILE A 56 10.33 0.04 0.36
C ILE A 56 9.70 1.19 -0.44
N ILE A 57 9.19 2.21 0.26
CA ILE A 57 8.54 3.38 -0.36
C ILE A 57 9.46 4.01 -1.40
N LYS A 58 10.75 4.22 -1.06
CA LYS A 58 11.73 4.77 -1.99
C LYS A 58 11.95 3.94 -3.26
N LYS A 59 11.96 2.60 -3.16
CA LYS A 59 12.19 1.71 -4.31
C LYS A 59 10.96 1.61 -5.22
N VAL A 60 9.76 1.58 -4.62
CA VAL A 60 8.50 1.56 -5.37
C VAL A 60 8.29 2.90 -6.10
N SER A 61 8.55 4.04 -5.44
CA SER A 61 8.47 5.36 -6.08
C SER A 61 9.52 5.62 -7.17
N GLN A 62 10.54 4.77 -7.33
CA GLN A 62 11.56 4.89 -8.38
C GLN A 62 11.24 4.04 -9.62
N THR A 63 10.23 3.17 -9.56
CA THR A 63 9.94 2.20 -10.62
C THR A 63 8.69 2.56 -11.45
N PHE A 64 8.07 3.72 -11.19
CA PHE A 64 6.90 4.22 -11.92
C PHE A 64 7.10 5.67 -12.32
#